data_AF-A0A9X9F413-F1
#
_entry.id   AF-A0A9X9F413-F1
#
_cell.length_a   1.000
_cell.length_b   1.000
_cell.length_c   1.000
_cell.angle_alpha   90.00
_cell.angle_beta   90.00
_cell.angle_gamma   90.00
#
_symmetry.space_group_name_H-M   'P 1'
#
loop_
_entity.id
_entity.type
_entity.pdbx_description
1 polymer ?
#
loop_
_entity_poly.entity_id
_entity_poly.type
_entity_poly.pdbx_seq_one_letter_code
_entity_poly.pdbx_strand_id
1 'polypeptide(L)'
;VNGKFERISLGIFLSAMLIIIPLLFKYGAISVGIFWCYRKDFMAINGFNENMLMAEDADFAKRLKEWGKKNNKKFGTIKNGMITSCRRFDTYGDWTLLKNPKVILAYLKGNDRKYADKTYYDNQER
;
A
#
# COMPACT_ATOMS: atom_id res chain seq x y z
N VAL A 1 9.43 -3.42 -2.52
CA VAL A 1 10.66 -2.67 -2.94
C VAL A 1 10.83 -1.41 -2.09
N ASN A 2 12.04 -0.87 -1.89
CA ASN A 2 12.20 0.49 -1.33
C ASN A 2 11.91 1.53 -2.41
N GLY A 3 10.92 2.38 -2.17
CA GLY A 3 10.48 3.41 -3.11
C GLY A 3 10.95 4.80 -2.72
N LYS A 4 11.23 5.64 -3.72
CA LYS A 4 11.41 7.08 -3.56
C LYS A 4 10.20 7.80 -4.15
N PHE A 5 9.76 8.88 -3.51
CA PHE A 5 8.82 9.79 -4.15
C PHE A 5 9.53 10.59 -5.23
N GLU A 6 8.81 10.88 -6.31
CA GLU A 6 9.27 11.79 -7.37
C GLU A 6 9.56 13.19 -6.84
N ARG A 7 8.70 13.68 -5.93
CA ARG A 7 8.81 14.97 -5.22
C ARG A 7 8.47 14.78 -3.75
N ILE A 8 9.23 15.43 -2.86
CA ILE A 8 8.90 15.50 -1.43
C ILE A 8 8.61 16.94 -1.05
N SER A 9 7.45 17.15 -0.44
CA SER A 9 7.10 18.35 0.32
C SER A 9 6.70 17.95 1.73
N LEU A 10 6.62 18.92 2.65
CA LEU A 10 6.18 18.67 4.02
C LEU A 10 4.77 18.05 4.06
N GLY A 11 3.86 18.53 3.18
CA GLY A 11 2.52 17.99 3.06
C GLY A 11 2.51 16.54 2.60
N ILE A 12 3.29 16.18 1.57
CA ILE A 12 3.40 14.80 1.07
C ILE A 12 3.98 13.89 2.17
N PHE A 13 5.03 14.34 2.86
CA PHE A 13 5.66 13.56 3.93
C PHE A 13 4.65 13.24 5.05
N LEU A 14 3.96 14.25 5.57
CA LEU A 14 2.96 14.07 6.63
C LEU A 14 1.77 13.24 6.16
N SER A 15 1.25 13.51 4.97
CA SER A 15 0.18 12.75 4.32
C SER A 15 0.54 11.27 4.17
N ALA A 16 1.78 10.95 3.76
CA ALA A 16 2.27 9.58 3.64
C ALA A 16 2.40 8.91 5.01
N MET A 17 2.93 9.61 6.02
CA MET A 17 3.06 9.06 7.38
C MET A 17 1.71 8.68 7.98
N LEU A 18 0.66 9.45 7.71
CA LEU A 18 -0.70 9.16 8.18
C LEU A 18 -1.28 7.84 7.65
N ILE A 19 -0.83 7.37 6.50
CA ILE A 19 -1.22 6.05 5.96
C ILE A 19 -0.22 4.97 6.39
N ILE A 20 1.08 5.27 6.33
CA ILE A 20 2.14 4.29 6.59
C ILE A 20 2.16 3.85 8.05
N ILE A 21 2.01 4.77 9.01
CA ILE A 21 2.08 4.43 10.44
C ILE A 21 0.98 3.43 10.85
N PRO A 22 -0.32 3.66 10.54
CA PRO A 22 -1.34 2.70 10.90
C PRO A 22 -1.19 1.34 10.19
N LEU A 23 -0.74 1.33 8.93
CA LEU A 23 -0.45 0.10 8.21
C LEU A 23 0.73 -0.67 8.81
N LEU A 24 1.75 0.04 9.30
CA LEU A 24 2.88 -0.55 10.02
C LEU A 24 2.42 -1.25 11.30
N PHE A 25 1.51 -0.66 12.07
CA PHE A 25 0.94 -1.32 13.26
C PHE A 25 0.10 -2.54 12.91
N LYS A 26 -0.69 -2.48 11.82
CA LYS A 26 -1.60 -3.58 11.42
C LYS A 26 -0.87 -4.77 10.78
N TYR A 27 0.10 -4.50 9.90
CA TYR A 27 0.76 -5.51 9.07
C TYR A 27 2.25 -5.72 9.39
N GLY A 28 2.84 -4.87 10.23
CA GLY A 28 4.25 -4.90 10.58
C GLY A 28 5.15 -4.26 9.53
N ALA A 29 6.47 -4.31 9.75
CA ALA A 29 7.46 -3.87 8.78
C ALA A 29 7.52 -4.85 7.59
N ILE A 30 6.79 -4.49 6.54
CA ILE A 30 6.72 -5.19 5.26
C ILE A 30 6.90 -4.20 4.12
N SER A 31 7.45 -4.68 3.01
CA SER A 31 7.64 -3.87 1.82
C SER A 31 6.52 -4.15 0.84
N VAL A 32 5.88 -3.09 0.35
CA VAL A 32 4.74 -3.12 -0.57
C VAL A 32 5.08 -2.45 -1.91
N GLY A 33 4.11 -2.39 -2.82
CA GLY A 33 4.22 -1.73 -4.14
C GLY A 33 4.58 -2.68 -5.28
N ILE A 34 5.74 -3.35 -5.20
CA ILE A 34 6.18 -4.33 -6.21
C ILE A 34 6.61 -5.62 -5.51
N PHE A 35 6.10 -6.74 -6.03
CA PHE A 35 6.33 -8.07 -5.50
C PHE A 35 6.99 -8.99 -6.54
N TRP A 36 7.84 -9.87 -6.05
CA TRP A 36 8.35 -11.01 -6.81
C TRP A 36 8.23 -12.25 -5.95
N CYS A 37 7.56 -13.28 -6.46
CA CYS A 37 7.42 -14.57 -5.79
C CYS A 37 7.19 -15.67 -6.81
N TYR A 38 7.44 -16.93 -6.42
CA TYR A 38 7.09 -18.06 -7.26
C TYR A 38 5.58 -18.21 -7.36
N ARG A 39 5.07 -18.59 -8.55
CA ARG A 39 3.64 -18.89 -8.77
C ARG A 39 3.07 -19.86 -7.73
N LYS A 40 3.83 -20.89 -7.35
CA LYS A 40 3.39 -21.86 -6.33
C LYS A 40 3.15 -21.23 -4.96
N ASP A 41 3.97 -20.26 -4.55
CA ASP A 41 3.83 -19.57 -3.27
C ASP A 41 2.66 -18.58 -3.32
N PHE A 42 2.45 -17.90 -4.46
CA PHE A 42 1.29 -17.04 -4.69
C PHE A 42 -0.03 -17.82 -4.57
N MET A 43 -0.11 -18.98 -5.21
CA MET A 43 -1.30 -19.83 -5.17
C MET A 43 -1.52 -20.44 -3.77
N ALA A 44 -0.43 -20.79 -3.07
CA ALA A 44 -0.53 -21.36 -1.71
C ALA A 44 -1.16 -20.41 -0.68
N ILE A 45 -1.07 -19.09 -0.91
CA ILE A 45 -1.71 -18.08 -0.05
C ILE A 45 -3.02 -17.54 -0.64
N ASN A 46 -3.54 -18.16 -1.70
CA ASN A 46 -4.73 -17.73 -2.42
C ASN A 46 -4.63 -16.32 -3.04
N GLY A 47 -3.42 -15.94 -3.48
CA GLY A 47 -3.19 -14.66 -4.14
C GLY A 47 -3.57 -13.43 -3.32
N PHE A 48 -4.06 -12.41 -4.00
CA PHE A 48 -4.56 -11.19 -3.38
C PHE A 48 -5.99 -11.36 -2.84
N ASN A 49 -6.35 -10.58 -1.82
CA ASN A 49 -7.69 -10.64 -1.25
C ASN A 49 -8.64 -9.72 -2.02
N GLU A 50 -9.43 -10.28 -2.93
CA GLU A 50 -10.38 -9.55 -3.77
C GLU A 50 -11.49 -8.82 -2.99
N ASN A 51 -11.72 -9.20 -1.72
CA ASN A 51 -12.69 -8.52 -0.86
C ASN A 51 -12.13 -7.23 -0.23
N MET A 52 -10.83 -6.98 -0.36
CA MET A 52 -10.17 -5.78 0.14
C MET A 52 -9.97 -4.78 -0.99
N LEU A 53 -10.49 -3.58 -0.80
CA LEU A 53 -10.39 -2.49 -1.77
C LEU A 53 -9.22 -1.55 -1.48
N MET A 54 -8.65 -1.64 -0.27
CA MET A 54 -7.53 -0.84 0.17
C MET A 54 -6.56 -1.68 1.00
N ALA A 55 -5.26 -1.45 0.83
CA ALA A 55 -4.17 -2.16 1.53
C ALA A 55 -4.16 -3.69 1.31
N GLU A 56 -4.71 -4.16 0.18
CA GLU A 56 -4.66 -5.56 -0.26
C GLU A 56 -3.21 -6.02 -0.52
N ASP A 57 -2.35 -5.11 -0.98
CA ASP A 57 -0.91 -5.31 -1.14
C ASP A 57 -0.19 -5.59 0.19
N ALA A 58 -0.55 -4.86 1.25
CA ALA A 58 -0.01 -5.06 2.59
C ALA A 58 -0.47 -6.39 3.21
N ASP A 59 -1.74 -6.75 3.02
CA ASP A 59 -2.28 -8.05 3.44
C ASP A 59 -1.57 -9.21 2.73
N PHE A 60 -1.45 -9.12 1.40
CA PHE A 60 -0.71 -10.09 0.59
C PHE A 60 0.74 -10.25 1.06
N ALA A 61 1.46 -9.14 1.27
CA ALA A 61 2.84 -9.15 1.71
C ALA A 61 3.01 -9.80 3.09
N LYS A 62 2.09 -9.54 4.02
CA LYS A 62 2.09 -10.19 5.35
C LYS A 62 1.88 -11.70 5.21
N ARG A 63 0.85 -12.15 4.49
CA ARG A 63 0.58 -13.58 4.27
C ARG A 63 1.72 -14.29 3.57
N LEU A 64 2.33 -13.66 2.57
CA LEU A 64 3.50 -14.20 1.88
C LEU A 64 4.72 -14.33 2.79
N LYS A 65 4.96 -13.35 3.68
CA LYS A 65 6.03 -13.40 4.68
C LYS A 65 5.81 -14.53 5.69
N GLU A 66 4.59 -14.70 6.17
CA GLU A 66 4.21 -15.79 7.08
C GLU A 66 4.35 -17.16 6.41
N TRP A 67 3.88 -17.31 5.17
CA TRP A 67 4.07 -18.51 4.35
C TRP A 67 5.55 -18.83 4.16
N GLY A 68 6.35 -17.82 3.83
CA GLY A 68 7.80 -17.96 3.68
C GLY A 68 8.44 -18.47 4.97
N LYS A 69 8.11 -17.88 6.13
CA LYS A 69 8.61 -18.30 7.44
C LYS A 69 8.28 -19.77 7.74
N LYS A 70 7.05 -20.21 7.46
CA LYS A 70 6.63 -21.62 7.63
C LYS A 70 7.39 -22.59 6.72
N ASN A 71 7.86 -22.13 5.57
CA ASN A 71 8.56 -22.93 4.57
C ASN A 71 10.09 -22.69 4.56
N ASN A 72 10.66 -22.16 5.65
CA ASN A 72 12.10 -21.86 5.76
C ASN A 72 12.64 -20.92 4.67
N LYS A 73 11.80 -20.01 4.15
CA LYS A 73 12.16 -18.97 3.19
C LYS A 73 12.25 -17.60 3.86
N LYS A 74 12.97 -16.68 3.23
CA LYS A 74 13.09 -15.28 3.68
C LYS A 74 12.22 -14.37 2.82
N PHE A 75 11.56 -13.42 3.48
CA PHE A 75 10.91 -12.29 2.82
C PHE A 75 11.87 -11.10 2.83
N GLY A 76 12.20 -10.57 1.66
CA GLY A 76 13.20 -9.51 1.49
C GLY A 76 12.66 -8.31 0.73
N THR A 77 13.41 -7.21 0.79
CA THR A 77 13.08 -5.95 0.11
C THR A 77 14.18 -5.61 -0.89
N ILE A 78 13.84 -5.54 -2.18
CA ILE A 78 14.74 -4.99 -3.20
C ILE A 78 14.91 -3.49 -2.95
N LYS A 79 16.16 -3.01 -2.93
CA LYS A 79 16.48 -1.60 -2.71
C LYS A 79 16.41 -0.82 -4.03
N ASN A 80 15.98 0.45 -3.98
CA ASN A 80 15.99 1.41 -5.09
C ASN A 80 15.23 0.97 -6.36
N GLY A 81 14.19 0.15 -6.23
CA GLY A 81 13.51 -0.41 -7.40
C GLY A 81 12.18 0.27 -7.76
N MET A 82 11.80 1.38 -7.13
CA MET A 82 10.51 2.03 -7.38
C MET A 82 10.57 3.55 -7.21
N ILE A 83 9.95 4.27 -8.14
CA ILE A 83 9.65 5.70 -8.02
C ILE A 83 8.12 5.84 -7.93
N THR A 84 7.64 6.42 -6.85
CA THR A 84 6.20 6.69 -6.64
C THR A 84 5.86 8.05 -7.21
N SER A 85 4.96 8.08 -8.19
CA SER A 85 4.50 9.33 -8.81
C SER A 85 3.75 10.22 -7.83
N CYS A 86 4.01 11.53 -7.91
CA CYS A 86 3.33 12.54 -7.12
C CYS A 86 2.05 13.10 -7.78
N ARG A 87 1.68 12.61 -8.98
CA ARG A 87 0.57 13.13 -9.79
C ARG A 87 -0.73 13.35 -9.03
N ARG A 88 -1.13 12.43 -8.14
CA ARG A 88 -2.34 12.61 -7.32
C ARG A 88 -2.20 13.76 -6.31
N PHE A 89 -1.04 13.95 -5.71
CA PHE A 89 -0.78 15.11 -4.85
C PHE A 89 -0.75 16.40 -5.65
N ASP A 90 -0.28 16.37 -6.90
CA ASP A 90 -0.32 17.53 -7.79
C ASP A 90 -1.77 17.92 -8.14
N THR A 91 -2.67 16.95 -8.33
CA THR A 91 -4.11 17.22 -8.60
C THR A 91 -4.89 17.66 -7.36
N TYR A 92 -4.71 17.01 -6.21
CA TYR A 92 -5.55 17.22 -5.02
C TYR A 92 -4.88 18.07 -3.92
N GLY A 93 -3.61 18.42 -4.10
CA GLY A 93 -2.79 19.13 -3.15
C GLY A 93 -2.09 18.23 -2.13
N ASP A 94 -0.87 18.62 -1.76
CA ASP A 94 0.02 17.88 -0.86
C ASP A 94 -0.58 17.60 0.54
N TRP A 95 -1.54 18.43 0.98
CA TRP A 95 -2.21 18.34 2.30
C TRP A 95 -3.56 17.61 2.27
N THR A 96 -3.93 17.00 1.13
CA THR A 96 -5.28 16.45 0.91
C THR A 96 -5.67 15.38 1.94
N LEU A 97 -4.72 14.54 2.38
CA LEU A 97 -5.00 13.47 3.35
C LEU A 97 -5.20 13.99 4.77
N LEU A 98 -4.48 15.06 5.17
CA LEU A 98 -4.72 15.73 6.45
C LEU A 98 -6.12 16.34 6.52
N LYS A 99 -6.58 16.93 5.41
CA LYS A 99 -7.92 17.54 5.31
C LYS A 99 -9.04 16.50 5.25
N ASN A 100 -8.72 15.23 4.96
CA ASN A 100 -9.70 14.17 4.77
C ASN A 100 -9.41 12.93 5.65
N PRO A 101 -9.53 13.03 6.99
CA PRO A 101 -9.20 11.94 7.90
C PRO A 101 -10.06 10.68 7.69
N LYS A 102 -11.25 10.82 7.10
CA LYS A 102 -12.12 9.69 6.75
C LYS A 102 -11.48 8.72 5.74
N VAL A 103 -10.58 9.21 4.87
CA VAL A 103 -9.82 8.36 3.93
C VAL A 103 -8.86 7.44 4.68
N ILE A 104 -8.23 7.93 5.76
CA ILE A 104 -7.31 7.14 6.58
C ILE A 104 -8.07 6.03 7.31
N LEU A 105 -9.24 6.34 7.86
CA LEU A 105 -10.14 5.35 8.48
C LEU A 105 -10.61 4.30 7.47
N ALA A 106 -10.92 4.70 6.23
CA ALA A 106 -11.26 3.78 5.16
C ALA A 106 -10.11 2.82 4.82
N TYR A 107 -8.87 3.32 4.73
CA TYR A 107 -7.67 2.49 4.56
C TYR A 107 -7.51 1.43 5.66
N LEU A 108 -7.78 1.81 6.90
CA LEU A 108 -7.69 0.90 8.04
C LEU A 108 -8.78 -0.17 8.01
N LYS A 109 -10.00 0.21 7.60
CA LYS A 109 -11.15 -0.67 7.48
C LYS A 109 -11.04 -1.62 6.28
N GLY A 110 -10.38 -1.20 5.20
CA GLY A 110 -10.04 -2.03 4.03
C GLY A 110 -11.19 -2.28 3.04
N ASN A 111 -12.46 -2.18 3.47
CA ASN A 111 -13.64 -2.55 2.67
C ASN A 111 -14.57 -1.36 2.36
N ASP A 112 -14.10 -0.12 2.53
CA ASP A 112 -14.95 1.05 2.29
C ASP A 112 -14.94 1.46 0.80
N ARG A 113 -15.88 0.87 0.06
CA ARG A 113 -16.01 1.05 -1.39
C ARG A 113 -16.16 2.51 -1.81
N LYS A 114 -16.89 3.31 -1.04
CA LYS A 114 -17.11 4.74 -1.36
C LYS A 114 -15.82 5.55 -1.36
N TYR A 115 -14.91 5.28 -0.42
CA TYR A 115 -13.61 5.98 -0.38
C TYR A 115 -12.59 5.34 -1.31
N ALA A 116 -12.65 4.03 -1.53
CA ALA A 116 -11.84 3.35 -2.53
C ALA A 116 -12.15 3.90 -3.93
N ASP A 117 -13.43 4.00 -4.29
CA ASP A 117 -13.88 4.54 -5.58
C ASP A 117 -13.40 5.98 -5.74
N LYS A 118 -13.68 6.86 -4.77
CA LYS A 118 -13.21 8.26 -4.80
C LYS A 118 -11.69 8.42 -4.90
N THR A 119 -10.93 7.55 -4.22
CA THR A 119 -9.46 7.68 -4.12
C THR A 119 -8.76 7.03 -5.30
N TYR A 120 -9.33 5.95 -5.86
CA TYR A 120 -8.64 5.08 -6.82
C TYR A 120 -9.38 4.91 -8.15
N TYR A 121 -10.70 4.70 -8.14
CA TYR A 121 -11.43 4.20 -9.32
C TYR A 121 -12.23 5.26 -10.09
N ASP A 122 -12.68 6.34 -9.46
CA ASP A 122 -13.56 7.35 -10.08
C ASP A 122 -12.82 8.31 -11.02
N ASN A 123 -11.54 8.59 -10.77
CA ASN A 123 -10.70 9.40 -11.65
C ASN A 123 -9.78 8.49 -12.48
N GLN A 124 -10.32 7.91 -13.54
CA GLN A 124 -9.57 7.18 -14.58
C GLN A 124 -9.00 8.13 -15.65
N GLU A 125 -8.43 9.27 -15.25
CA GLU A 125 -7.43 9.93 -16.09
C GLU A 125 -6.17 9.06 -16.06
N ARG A 126 -6.19 8.00 -16.88
CA ARG A 126 -5.06 7.11 -17.16
C ARG A 126 -4.21 7.73 -18.25
#